data_AF-A0A351AAN2-F1
#
_entry.id   AF-A0A351AAN2-F1
#
_cell.length_a   1.000
_cell.length_b   1.000
_cell.length_c   1.000
_cell.angle_alpha   90.00
_cell.angle_beta   90.00
_cell.angle_gamma   90.00
#
_symmetry.space_group_name_H-M   'P 1'
#
loop_
_entity.id
_entity.type
_entity.pdbx_description
1 polymer ?
#
loop_
_entity_poly.entity_id
_entity_poly.type
_entity_poly.pdbx_seq_one_letter_code
_entity_poly.pdbx_strand_id
1 'polypeptide(L)'
;MQAFNALVRKYEDRAYKYAYRLVRSQDEASDIVADAFVRVHAALHNFRGQSAFGTWLYRIVTNCFLDARKRERRHQHQSLDISNPGGEGELERQIEDTAEGPAEIAVKSAREEAVQSALGEMPEFQRAMLVMYHV
;
A
#
# COMPACT_ATOMS: atom_id res chain seq x y z
N MET A 1 -12.70 9.18 20.76
CA MET A 1 -12.73 8.43 19.48
C MET A 1 -13.04 9.30 18.25
N GLN A 2 -13.94 10.30 18.32
CA GLN A 2 -14.30 11.10 17.13
C GLN A 2 -13.12 11.77 16.40
N ALA A 3 -12.16 12.34 17.13
CA ALA A 3 -10.98 12.98 16.52
C ALA A 3 -10.07 11.97 15.77
N PHE A 4 -9.93 10.75 16.29
CA PHE A 4 -9.19 9.69 15.61
C PHE A 4 -9.91 9.21 14.35
N ASN A 5 -11.24 9.07 14.39
CA ASN A 5 -12.01 8.70 13.20
C ASN A 5 -11.90 9.75 12.08
N ALA A 6 -11.85 11.04 12.42
CA ALA A 6 -11.59 12.10 11.44
C ALA A 6 -10.19 11.99 10.83
N LEU A 7 -9.20 11.62 11.63
CA LEU A 7 -7.84 11.35 11.17
C LEU A 7 -7.80 10.14 10.22
N VAL A 8 -8.44 9.03 10.59
CA VAL A 8 -8.52 7.83 9.74
C VAL A 8 -9.15 8.15 8.40
N ARG A 9 -10.34 8.77 8.39
CA ARG A 9 -11.04 9.16 7.15
C ARG A 9 -10.20 10.06 6.24
N LYS A 10 -9.36 10.91 6.82
CA LYS A 10 -8.48 11.80 6.06
C LYS A 10 -7.35 11.05 5.34
N TYR A 11 -6.89 9.93 5.87
CA TYR A 11 -5.69 9.24 5.38
C TYR A 11 -5.94 7.83 4.84
N GLU A 12 -7.13 7.24 5.05
CA GLU A 12 -7.43 5.86 4.67
C GLU A 12 -7.24 5.59 3.17
N ASP A 13 -7.75 6.46 2.31
CA ASP A 13 -7.61 6.31 0.85
C ASP A 13 -6.15 6.38 0.40
N ARG A 14 -5.38 7.31 0.98
CA ARG A 14 -3.95 7.45 0.66
C ARG A 14 -3.13 6.27 1.16
N ALA A 15 -3.41 5.80 2.38
CA ALA A 15 -2.76 4.63 2.95
C ALA A 15 -3.09 3.37 2.15
N TYR A 16 -4.34 3.22 1.72
CA TYR A 16 -4.80 2.12 0.87
C TYR A 16 -4.12 2.12 -0.50
N LYS A 17 -4.12 3.26 -1.20
CA LYS A 17 -3.42 3.39 -2.49
C LYS A 17 -1.93 3.08 -2.36
N TYR A 18 -1.29 3.54 -1.28
CA TYR A 18 0.10 3.23 -1.00
C TYR A 18 0.32 1.73 -0.76
N ALA A 19 -0.50 1.10 0.10
CA ALA A 19 -0.43 -0.34 0.37
C ALA A 19 -0.70 -1.18 -0.89
N TYR A 20 -1.68 -0.79 -1.70
CA TYR A 20 -2.02 -1.47 -2.95
C TYR A 20 -0.86 -1.50 -3.94
N ARG A 21 -0.10 -0.40 -4.07
CA ARG A 21 1.15 -0.36 -4.88
C ARG A 21 2.24 -1.30 -4.35
N LEU A 22 2.18 -1.70 -3.08
CA LEU A 22 3.13 -2.65 -2.51
C LEU A 22 2.74 -4.11 -2.79
N VAL A 23 1.45 -4.44 -2.73
CA VAL A 23 0.99 -5.85 -2.74
C VAL A 23 0.20 -6.27 -3.97
N ARG A 24 -0.38 -5.33 -4.73
CA ARG A 24 -1.24 -5.58 -5.90
C ARG A 24 -2.42 -6.54 -5.61
N SER A 25 -2.87 -6.58 -4.36
CA SER A 25 -4.01 -7.35 -3.88
C SER A 25 -4.90 -6.44 -3.03
N GLN A 26 -6.19 -6.36 -3.37
CA GLN A 26 -7.13 -5.54 -2.63
C GLN A 26 -7.29 -6.01 -1.18
N ASP A 27 -7.34 -7.33 -0.98
CA ASP A 27 -7.52 -7.92 0.34
C ASP A 27 -6.27 -7.68 1.20
N GLU A 28 -5.08 -7.97 0.66
CA GLU A 28 -3.83 -7.79 1.39
C GLU A 28 -3.57 -6.30 1.68
N ALA A 29 -3.93 -5.39 0.76
CA ALA A 29 -3.82 -3.96 0.98
C ALA A 29 -4.75 -3.50 2.11
N SER A 30 -5.99 -3.99 2.13
CA SER A 30 -6.98 -3.67 3.18
C SER A 30 -6.49 -4.14 4.54
N ASP A 31 -5.96 -5.36 4.63
CA ASP A 31 -5.40 -5.93 5.86
C ASP A 31 -4.20 -5.15 6.38
N ILE A 32 -3.27 -4.77 5.48
CA ILE A 32 -2.11 -3.96 5.84
C ILE A 32 -2.54 -2.60 6.38
N VAL A 33 -3.52 -1.94 5.75
CA VAL A 33 -4.03 -0.63 6.19
C VAL A 33 -4.72 -0.75 7.54
N ALA A 34 -5.52 -1.80 7.74
CA ALA A 34 -6.18 -2.06 9.01
C ALA A 34 -5.15 -2.24 10.15
N ASP A 35 -4.15 -3.10 9.96
CA ASP A 35 -3.07 -3.30 10.94
C ASP A 35 -2.29 -2.00 11.18
N ALA A 36 -2.03 -1.23 10.12
CA ALA A 36 -1.37 0.06 10.24
C ALA A 36 -2.17 1.05 11.11
N PHE A 37 -3.48 1.18 10.92
CA PHE A 37 -4.29 2.09 11.75
C PHE A 37 -4.42 1.62 13.19
N VAL A 38 -4.44 0.31 13.45
CA VAL A 38 -4.34 -0.23 14.82
C VAL A 38 -3.02 0.18 15.47
N ARG A 39 -1.89 0.02 14.77
CA ARG A 39 -0.57 0.44 15.27
C ARG A 39 -0.46 1.94 15.43
N VAL A 40 -1.04 2.73 14.52
CA VAL A 40 -1.13 4.19 14.63
C VAL A 40 -1.89 4.56 15.89
N HIS A 41 -3.07 3.98 16.14
CA HIS A 41 -3.84 4.26 17.35
C HIS A 41 -3.02 3.99 18.61
N ALA A 42 -2.30 2.87 18.65
CA ALA A 42 -1.43 2.51 19.75
C ALA A 42 -0.23 3.47 19.89
N ALA A 43 0.38 3.91 18.79
CA ALA A 43 1.60 4.71 18.80
C ALA A 43 1.38 6.23 18.75
N LEU A 44 0.13 6.69 18.57
CA LEU A 44 -0.18 8.10 18.32
C LEU A 44 0.30 9.02 19.45
N HIS A 45 0.24 8.55 20.70
CA HIS A 45 0.72 9.28 21.87
C HIS A 45 2.25 9.54 21.85
N ASN A 46 3.01 8.74 21.09
CA ASN A 46 4.45 8.89 20.92
C ASN A 46 4.83 9.68 19.66
N PHE A 47 3.85 10.13 18.87
CA PHE A 47 4.12 10.90 17.67
C PHE A 47 4.63 12.29 18.03
N ARG A 48 5.92 12.53 17.80
CA ARG A 48 6.63 13.76 18.18
C ARG A 48 6.40 14.96 17.25
N GLY A 49 5.66 14.78 16.15
CA GLY A 49 5.39 15.87 15.19
C GLY A 49 6.62 16.35 14.40
N GLN A 50 7.72 15.61 14.42
CA GLN A 50 8.96 15.96 13.69
C GLN A 50 8.87 15.71 12.18
N SER A 51 7.79 15.06 11.73
CA SER A 51 7.45 14.86 10.33
C SER A 51 5.95 15.09 10.13
N ALA A 52 5.52 15.22 8.87
CA ALA A 52 4.08 15.19 8.56
C ALA A 52 3.50 13.83 8.97
N PHE A 53 2.26 13.82 9.47
CA PHE A 53 1.58 12.59 9.87
C PHE A 53 1.52 11.56 8.73
N GLY A 54 1.29 12.00 7.49
CA GLY A 54 1.30 11.11 6.32
C GLY A 54 2.62 10.37 6.13
N THR A 55 3.75 11.07 6.28
CA THR A 55 5.09 10.46 6.19
C THR A 55 5.30 9.39 7.28
N TRP A 56 4.87 9.69 8.51
CA TRP A 56 4.94 8.73 9.61
C TRP A 56 4.01 7.52 9.38
N LEU A 57 2.79 7.76 8.88
CA LEU A 57 1.83 6.72 8.52
C LEU A 57 2.37 5.77 7.46
N TYR A 58 2.96 6.27 6.37
CA TYR A 58 3.53 5.41 5.32
C TYR A 58 4.67 4.53 5.83
N ARG A 59 5.44 5.01 6.81
CA ARG A 59 6.46 4.18 7.46
C ARG A 59 5.83 3.06 8.28
N ILE A 60 4.72 3.30 8.98
CA ILE A 60 3.97 2.26 9.68
C ILE A 60 3.38 1.25 8.67
N VAL A 61 2.73 1.72 7.61
CA VAL A 61 2.19 0.86 6.54
C VAL A 61 3.27 -0.03 5.93
N THR A 62 4.44 0.54 5.67
CA THR A 62 5.60 -0.21 5.14
C THR A 62 6.07 -1.30 6.11
N ASN A 63 6.10 -1.02 7.42
CA ASN A 63 6.45 -2.02 8.41
C ASN A 63 5.41 -3.15 8.46
N CYS A 64 4.12 -2.84 8.39
CA CYS A 64 3.06 -3.84 8.31
C CYS A 64 3.20 -4.75 7.07
N PHE A 65 3.51 -4.16 5.91
CA PHE A 65 3.81 -4.90 4.68
C PHE A 65 5.00 -5.85 4.85
N LEU A 66 6.13 -5.36 5.36
CA LEU A 66 7.33 -6.18 5.58
C LEU A 66 7.08 -7.31 6.60
N ASP A 67 6.28 -7.03 7.65
CA ASP A 67 5.87 -8.04 8.62
C ASP A 67 4.97 -9.12 8.00
N ALA A 68 4.06 -8.74 7.10
CA ALA A 68 3.22 -9.67 6.35
C ALA A 68 4.07 -10.61 5.49
N ARG A 69 5.00 -10.07 4.69
CA ARG A 69 5.92 -10.87 3.86
C ARG A 69 6.83 -11.78 4.66
N LYS A 70 7.32 -11.30 5.81
CA LYS A 70 8.10 -12.13 6.74
C LYS A 70 7.27 -13.27 7.34
N ARG A 71 5.97 -13.07 7.60
CA ARG A 71 5.06 -14.14 8.03
C ARG A 71 4.82 -15.14 6.91
N GLU A 72 4.50 -14.68 5.71
CA GLU A 72 4.27 -15.51 4.52
C GLU A 72 5.45 -16.46 4.25
N ARG A 73 6.68 -15.94 4.21
CA ARG A 73 7.89 -16.77 4.02
C ARG A 73 8.09 -17.82 5.12
N ARG A 74 7.70 -17.52 6.36
CA ARG A 74 7.75 -18.49 7.47
C ARG A 74 6.71 -19.59 7.34
N HIS A 75 5.52 -19.26 6.82
CA HIS A 75 4.47 -20.25 6.54
C HIS A 75 4.81 -21.12 5.32
N GLN A 76 5.42 -20.55 4.27
CA GLN A 76 5.92 -21.31 3.12
C GLN A 76 7.02 -22.31 3.49
N HIS A 77 7.95 -21.96 4.39
CA HIS A 77 8.96 -22.91 4.87
C HIS A 77 8.39 -24.09 5.69
N GLN A 78 7.10 -24.06 6.06
CA GLN A 78 6.42 -25.14 6.79
C GLN A 78 5.44 -25.94 5.90
N SER A 79 5.25 -25.56 4.64
CA SER A 79 4.28 -26.18 3.74
C SER A 79 4.93 -26.49 2.40
N LEU A 80 5.08 -27.80 2.09
CA LEU A 80 5.48 -28.29 0.76
C LEU A 80 4.23 -28.46 -0.11
N ASP A 81 3.56 -27.36 -0.46
CA ASP A 81 2.77 -27.29 -1.70
C ASP A 81 2.24 -25.88 -1.86
N ILE A 82 2.74 -25.09 -2.81
CA ILE A 82 1.95 -23.99 -3.38
C ILE A 82 2.27 -23.86 -4.86
N SER A 83 1.31 -24.35 -5.65
CA SER A 83 1.05 -23.90 -7.02
C SER A 83 0.64 -22.43 -7.00
N ASN A 84 1.26 -21.65 -7.88
CA ASN A 84 0.98 -20.25 -8.13
C ASN A 84 -0.31 -20.09 -8.96
N PRO A 85 -1.35 -19.36 -8.51
CA PRO A 85 -2.36 -18.87 -9.42
C PRO A 85 -2.23 -17.34 -9.55
N GLY A 86 -1.98 -16.90 -10.78
CA GLY A 86 -2.09 -15.50 -11.15
C GLY A 86 -3.45 -14.93 -10.77
N GLY A 87 -3.44 -13.83 -10.04
CA GLY A 87 -4.60 -13.01 -9.77
C GLY A 87 -4.71 -11.92 -10.82
N GLU A 88 -5.45 -12.20 -11.89
CA GLU A 88 -6.04 -11.17 -12.75
C GLU A 88 -7.21 -10.54 -11.98
N GLY A 89 -7.15 -9.23 -11.75
CA GLY A 89 -8.17 -8.48 -11.03
C GLY A 89 -8.25 -7.05 -11.58
N GLU A 90 -9.23 -6.85 -12.46
CA GLU A 90 -9.59 -5.58 -13.09
C GLU A 90 -10.48 -4.75 -12.14
N LEU A 91 -10.19 -3.44 -12.00
CA LEU A 91 -11.10 -2.28 -11.84
C LEU A 91 -10.59 -1.16 -10.91
N GLU A 92 -10.41 -0.02 -11.58
CA GLU A 92 -10.39 1.40 -11.22
C GLU A 92 -10.69 1.86 -9.77
N ARG A 93 -9.83 2.76 -9.25
CA ARG A 93 -10.29 4.02 -8.64
C ARG A 93 -9.43 5.21 -9.06
N GLN A 94 -10.14 6.16 -9.68
CA GLN A 94 -9.70 7.44 -10.19
C GLN A 94 -8.85 8.24 -9.18
N ILE A 95 -7.78 8.82 -9.70
CA ILE A 95 -7.16 10.02 -9.14
C ILE A 95 -7.98 11.17 -9.70
N GLU A 96 -8.70 11.89 -8.84
CA GLU A 96 -9.22 13.20 -9.22
C GLU A 96 -8.08 14.21 -9.09
N ASP A 97 -7.56 14.67 -10.23
CA ASP A 97 -7.13 16.05 -10.40
C ASP A 97 -7.32 16.47 -11.88
N THR A 98 -8.39 17.24 -12.08
CA THR A 98 -8.67 18.26 -13.11
C THR A 98 -8.36 17.98 -14.60
N ALA A 99 -9.38 17.48 -15.31
CA ALA A 99 -9.64 17.60 -16.76
C ALA A 99 -8.52 17.19 -17.77
N GLU A 100 -8.47 15.91 -18.14
CA GLU A 100 -7.70 15.41 -19.30
C GLU A 100 -8.53 14.37 -20.09
N GLY A 101 -8.37 14.34 -21.41
CA GLY A 101 -9.28 13.70 -22.37
C GLY A 101 -9.11 12.18 -22.57
N PRO A 102 -9.98 11.53 -23.35
CA PRO A 102 -10.07 10.05 -23.45
C PRO A 102 -8.80 9.35 -23.95
N ALA A 103 -7.97 10.02 -24.76
CA ALA A 103 -6.71 9.47 -25.27
C ALA A 103 -5.60 9.45 -24.21
N GLU A 104 -5.63 10.39 -23.27
CA GLU A 104 -4.64 10.50 -22.18
C GLU A 104 -4.85 9.40 -21.13
N ILE A 105 -6.10 8.97 -20.92
CA ILE A 105 -6.47 7.89 -19.99
C ILE A 105 -5.83 6.56 -20.41
N ALA A 106 -5.89 6.20 -21.71
CA ALA A 106 -5.34 4.95 -22.22
C ALA A 106 -3.81 4.88 -22.16
N VAL A 107 -3.13 6.01 -22.39
CA VAL A 107 -1.67 6.10 -22.26
C VAL A 107 -1.25 6.00 -20.79
N LYS A 108 -2.03 6.61 -19.89
CA LYS A 108 -1.77 6.59 -18.45
C LYS A 108 -1.93 5.19 -17.85
N SER A 109 -2.98 4.46 -18.21
CA SER A 109 -3.21 3.09 -17.71
C SER A 109 -2.09 2.13 -18.14
N ALA A 110 -1.68 2.15 -19.41
CA ALA A 110 -0.57 1.33 -19.90
C ALA A 110 0.76 1.65 -19.19
N ARG A 111 1.01 2.93 -18.90
CA ARG A 111 2.18 3.37 -18.14
C ARG A 111 2.12 2.90 -16.68
N GLU A 112 0.96 3.01 -16.05
CA GLU A 112 0.75 2.55 -14.67
C GLU A 112 0.98 1.04 -14.56
N GLU A 113 0.44 0.24 -15.48
CA GLU A 113 0.66 -1.21 -15.54
C GLU A 113 2.14 -1.59 -15.71
N ALA A 114 2.87 -0.89 -16.58
CA ALA A 114 4.30 -1.11 -16.76
C ALA A 114 5.10 -0.81 -15.48
N VAL A 115 4.77 0.29 -14.79
CA VAL A 115 5.39 0.64 -13.50
C VAL A 115 5.07 -0.41 -12.43
N GLN A 116 3.82 -0.87 -12.34
CA GLN A 116 3.42 -1.87 -11.36
C GLN A 116 4.07 -3.23 -11.61
N SER A 117 4.16 -3.65 -12.88
CA SER A 117 4.85 -4.89 -13.26
C SER A 117 6.32 -4.84 -12.87
N ALA A 118 7.01 -3.74 -13.18
CA ALA A 118 8.39 -3.54 -12.79
C ALA A 118 8.60 -3.55 -11.27
N LEU A 119 7.70 -2.94 -10.49
CA LEU A 119 7.75 -2.98 -9.01
C LEU A 119 7.58 -4.40 -8.47
N GLY A 120 6.77 -5.24 -9.13
CA GLY A 120 6.54 -6.64 -8.74
C GLY A 120 7.76 -7.53 -8.89
N GLU A 121 8.66 -7.22 -9.82
CA GLU A 121 9.92 -7.95 -10.04
C GLU A 121 11.00 -7.62 -9.00
N MET A 122 10.80 -6.55 -8.22
CA MET A 122 11.80 -6.08 -7.26
C MET A 122 11.72 -6.81 -5.91
N PRO A 123 12.87 -6.95 -5.22
CA PRO A 123 12.89 -7.30 -3.80
C PRO A 123 12.01 -6.37 -2.96
N GLU A 124 11.29 -6.94 -2.00
CA GLU A 124 10.29 -6.24 -1.16
C GLU A 124 10.80 -4.94 -0.54
N PHE A 125 12.04 -4.95 -0.02
CA PHE A 125 12.68 -3.77 0.56
C PHE A 125 12.95 -2.66 -0.47
N GLN A 126 13.36 -3.02 -1.68
CA GLN A 126 13.66 -2.06 -2.74
C GLN A 126 12.36 -1.45 -3.29
N ARG A 127 11.32 -2.28 -3.49
CA ARG A 127 9.97 -1.82 -3.84
C ARG A 127 9.45 -0.84 -2.78
N ALA A 128 9.51 -1.20 -1.51
CA ALA A 128 9.07 -0.33 -0.41
C ALA A 128 9.79 1.02 -0.41
N MET A 129 11.09 1.03 -0.65
CA MET A 129 11.88 2.27 -0.71
C MET A 129 11.46 3.17 -1.89
N LEU A 130 11.31 2.61 -3.09
CA LEU A 130 10.90 3.38 -4.27
C LEU A 130 9.48 3.90 -4.16
N VAL A 131 8.53 3.07 -3.72
CA VAL A 131 7.14 3.51 -3.55
C VAL A 131 7.09 4.64 -2.52
N MET A 132 7.86 4.59 -1.43
CA MET A 132 7.93 5.65 -0.43
C MET A 132 8.54 6.96 -0.95
N TYR A 133 9.53 6.89 -1.85
CA TYR A 133 10.17 8.08 -2.43
C TYR A 133 9.26 8.85 -3.39
N HIS A 134 8.34 8.14 -4.05
CA HIS A 134 7.43 8.71 -5.04
C HIS A 134 6.04 9.10 -4.49
N VAL A 135 5.88 9.16 -3.16
CA VAL A 135 4.63 9.65 -2.52
C VAL A 135 4.71 11.10 -2.12
#